data_AF-A0A6P1EE61-F1
#
_entry.id   AF-A0A6P1EE61-F1
#
_cell.length_a   1.000
_cell.length_b   1.000
_cell.length_c   1.000
_cell.angle_alpha   90.00
_cell.angle_beta   90.00
_cell.angle_gamma   90.00
#
_symmetry.space_group_name_H-M   'P 1'
#
loop_
_entity.id
_entity.type
_entity.pdbx_description
1 polymer ?
#
loop_
_entity_poly.entity_id
_entity_poly.type
_entity_poly.pdbx_seq_one_letter_code
_entity_poly.pdbx_strand_id
1 'polypeptide(L)'
;MMQFFKVKESNLNSDLKGGNEILIYSLLEDRMQASTKNKDFFSKKFNDYYVIYTRDELAMKLGVNVSTITEVFKRLVKKGYLVMKHQFNGATKLFLPKFENETNPEANHDNVKREIQRPEIGKPNSSRTPNSNNKQTIYTRDTYPETNSKKIVAITQKEKQAAKRKKLNELEINALSNSLETKAGFSKRTVNMLKALSFNDPKKLYQLSGMVFKAKNVVKKQARNVRNSQLALSFENNNRYEDMAVDLQRIVMTASRSKRSNVEGYIFSSLVNYFQEAVNDYCCHDVQSVIG
;
A
#
# COMPACT_ATOMS: atom_id res chain seq x y z
N MET A 1 1.24 -20.91 -40.38
CA MET A 1 0.88 -21.99 -39.44
C MET A 1 -0.15 -21.40 -38.47
N MET A 2 -1.38 -21.90 -38.45
CA MET A 2 -2.40 -21.46 -37.46
C MET A 2 -2.02 -22.00 -36.09
N GLN A 3 -1.98 -21.13 -35.08
CA GLN A 3 -1.81 -21.51 -33.69
C GLN A 3 -3.16 -21.42 -32.98
N PHE A 4 -3.53 -22.50 -32.30
CA PHE A 4 -4.75 -22.58 -31.50
C PHE A 4 -4.36 -22.61 -30.02
N PHE A 5 -5.16 -21.95 -29.18
CA PHE A 5 -5.07 -22.10 -27.72
C PHE A 5 -6.29 -22.89 -27.24
N LYS A 6 -6.10 -23.71 -26.21
CA LYS A 6 -7.16 -24.59 -25.70
C LYS A 6 -8.08 -23.84 -24.75
N VAL A 7 -9.38 -23.97 -24.94
CA VAL A 7 -10.39 -23.54 -23.97
C VAL A 7 -10.92 -24.80 -23.29
N LYS A 8 -10.74 -24.92 -21.98
CA LYS A 8 -11.28 -26.05 -21.21
C LYS A 8 -12.78 -25.89 -21.02
N GLU A 9 -13.53 -26.98 -21.12
CA GLU A 9 -14.98 -26.99 -20.88
C GLU A 9 -15.34 -26.59 -19.44
N SER A 10 -14.46 -26.89 -18.48
CA SER A 10 -14.56 -26.40 -17.10
C SER A 10 -14.66 -24.87 -17.02
N ASN A 11 -14.00 -24.15 -17.92
CA ASN A 11 -14.03 -22.69 -17.95
C ASN A 11 -15.37 -22.17 -18.50
N LEU A 12 -16.07 -22.95 -19.33
CA LEU A 12 -17.41 -22.63 -19.85
C LEU A 12 -18.51 -22.84 -18.80
N ASN A 13 -18.33 -23.83 -17.93
CA ASN A 13 -19.27 -24.19 -16.85
C ASN A 13 -18.95 -23.51 -15.51
N SER A 14 -17.97 -22.61 -15.48
CA SER A 14 -17.52 -21.90 -14.28
C SER A 14 -18.29 -20.59 -14.06
N ASP A 15 -17.93 -19.88 -12.98
CA ASP A 15 -18.43 -18.52 -12.70
C ASP A 15 -17.94 -17.45 -13.70
N LEU A 16 -17.15 -17.82 -14.72
CA LEU A 16 -16.64 -16.94 -15.77
C LEU A 16 -17.75 -16.57 -16.79
N LYS A 17 -18.64 -15.66 -16.38
CA LYS A 17 -19.72 -15.12 -17.22
C LYS A 17 -19.20 -14.05 -18.18
N GLY A 18 -18.59 -14.46 -19.31
CA GLY A 18 -18.27 -13.59 -20.43
C GLY A 18 -17.23 -14.17 -21.39
N GLY A 19 -17.49 -14.12 -22.71
CA GLY A 19 -16.58 -14.68 -23.72
C GLY A 19 -15.14 -14.18 -23.62
N ASN A 20 -14.96 -12.86 -23.45
CA ASN A 20 -13.62 -12.28 -23.26
C ASN A 20 -12.93 -12.76 -21.98
N GLU A 21 -13.70 -13.00 -20.91
CA GLU A 21 -13.16 -13.48 -19.64
C GLU A 21 -12.65 -14.92 -19.76
N ILE A 22 -13.42 -15.79 -20.43
CA ILE A 22 -13.03 -17.17 -20.74
C ILE A 22 -11.79 -17.21 -21.64
N LEU A 23 -11.76 -16.41 -22.70
CA LEU A 23 -10.64 -16.37 -23.65
C LEU A 23 -9.35 -15.87 -22.99
N ILE A 24 -9.43 -14.80 -22.20
CA ILE A 24 -8.27 -14.27 -21.47
C ILE A 24 -7.75 -15.28 -20.48
N TYR A 25 -8.63 -15.90 -19.68
CA TYR A 25 -8.22 -16.91 -18.71
C TYR A 25 -7.58 -18.13 -19.39
N SER A 26 -8.17 -18.62 -20.48
CA SER A 26 -7.64 -19.76 -21.25
C SER A 26 -6.25 -19.45 -21.85
N LEU A 27 -6.03 -18.22 -22.33
CA LEU A 27 -4.73 -17.78 -22.83
C LEU A 27 -3.67 -17.70 -21.72
N LEU A 28 -4.08 -17.33 -20.50
CA LEU A 28 -3.21 -17.35 -19.33
C LEU A 28 -2.87 -18.80 -18.92
N GLU A 29 -3.84 -19.73 -18.96
CA GLU A 29 -3.60 -21.15 -18.69
C GLU A 29 -2.61 -21.77 -19.69
N ASP A 30 -2.82 -21.52 -20.99
CA ASP A 30 -1.94 -22.02 -22.05
C ASP A 30 -0.50 -21.53 -21.86
N ARG A 31 -0.33 -20.24 -21.55
CA ARG A 31 1.00 -19.69 -21.26
C ARG A 31 1.55 -20.18 -19.92
N MET A 32 0.70 -20.48 -18.94
CA MET A 32 1.15 -21.08 -17.68
C MET A 32 1.71 -22.49 -17.92
N GLN A 33 1.13 -23.28 -18.82
CA GLN A 33 1.69 -24.58 -19.21
C GLN A 33 3.06 -24.47 -19.89
N ALA A 34 3.33 -23.36 -20.58
CA ALA A 34 4.67 -23.06 -21.08
C ALA A 34 5.61 -22.62 -19.94
N SER A 35 5.13 -21.80 -19.00
CA SER A 35 5.88 -21.37 -17.82
C SER A 35 6.29 -22.54 -16.92
N THR A 36 5.44 -23.54 -16.71
CA THR A 36 5.77 -24.71 -15.86
C THR A 36 6.90 -25.57 -16.43
N LYS A 37 7.14 -25.50 -17.74
CA LYS A 37 8.26 -26.19 -18.40
C LYS A 37 9.59 -25.42 -18.27
N ASN A 38 9.55 -24.15 -17.88
CA ASN A 38 10.74 -23.30 -17.77
C ASN A 38 10.96 -22.84 -16.31
N LYS A 39 12.09 -23.24 -15.73
CA LYS A 39 12.47 -22.92 -14.35
C LYS A 39 12.59 -21.42 -14.07
N ASP A 40 12.83 -20.58 -15.09
CA ASP A 40 12.95 -19.12 -14.95
C ASP A 40 11.60 -18.45 -14.59
N PHE A 41 10.50 -19.11 -14.92
CA PHE A 41 9.15 -18.66 -14.60
C PHE A 41 8.63 -19.25 -13.29
N PHE A 42 9.52 -19.85 -12.49
CA PHE A 42 9.22 -20.26 -11.13
C PHE A 42 9.60 -19.17 -10.14
N SER A 43 8.63 -18.72 -9.34
CA SER A 43 8.91 -17.75 -8.28
C SER A 43 9.21 -18.47 -6.98
N LYS A 44 10.49 -18.65 -6.64
CA LYS A 44 10.94 -19.23 -5.35
C LYS A 44 10.24 -18.59 -4.14
N LYS A 45 9.99 -17.28 -4.21
CA LYS A 45 9.29 -16.50 -3.17
C LYS A 45 7.84 -16.92 -2.94
N PHE A 46 7.13 -17.31 -4.01
CA PHE A 46 5.70 -17.67 -3.94
C PHE A 46 5.47 -19.17 -4.12
N ASN A 47 6.55 -19.95 -4.22
CA ASN A 47 6.58 -21.39 -4.50
C ASN A 47 5.65 -21.82 -5.66
N ASP A 48 5.50 -20.96 -6.66
CA ASP A 48 4.56 -21.18 -7.76
C ASP A 48 5.09 -20.60 -9.07
N TYR A 49 4.60 -21.16 -10.17
CA TYR A 49 4.89 -20.67 -11.51
C TYR A 49 4.04 -19.43 -11.81
N TYR A 50 4.61 -18.51 -12.59
CA TYR A 50 3.94 -17.29 -12.99
C TYR A 50 4.00 -17.07 -14.49
N VAL A 51 3.08 -16.26 -14.97
CA VAL A 51 3.07 -15.76 -16.34
C VAL A 51 3.34 -14.26 -16.31
N ILE A 52 4.08 -13.80 -17.31
CA ILE A 52 4.19 -12.39 -17.64
C ILE A 52 3.38 -12.15 -18.91
N TYR A 53 2.35 -11.32 -18.79
CA TYR A 53 1.60 -10.77 -19.91
C TYR A 53 1.32 -9.29 -19.64
N THR A 54 1.65 -8.45 -20.60
CA THR A 54 1.20 -7.06 -20.59
C THR A 54 -0.26 -6.97 -21.06
N ARG A 55 -0.95 -5.92 -20.65
CA ARG A 55 -2.33 -5.69 -21.07
C ARG A 55 -2.41 -5.38 -22.57
N ASP A 56 -1.39 -4.73 -23.10
CA ASP A 56 -1.30 -4.38 -24.53
C ASP A 56 -1.09 -5.62 -25.40
N GLU A 57 -0.25 -6.58 -24.98
CA GLU A 57 -0.09 -7.86 -25.68
C GLU A 57 -1.41 -8.67 -25.73
N LEU A 58 -2.17 -8.69 -24.63
CA LEU A 58 -3.46 -9.36 -24.57
C LEU A 58 -4.52 -8.65 -25.42
N ALA A 59 -4.53 -7.32 -25.41
CA ALA A 59 -5.41 -6.51 -26.23
C ALA A 59 -5.16 -6.75 -27.73
N MET A 60 -3.89 -6.76 -28.16
CA MET A 60 -3.52 -7.05 -29.54
C MET A 60 -3.89 -8.48 -29.96
N LYS A 61 -3.63 -9.48 -29.12
CA LYS A 61 -3.94 -10.89 -29.43
C LYS A 61 -5.43 -11.18 -29.57
N LEU A 62 -6.27 -10.50 -28.78
CA LEU A 62 -7.70 -10.75 -28.73
C LEU A 62 -8.52 -9.71 -29.51
N GLY A 63 -7.90 -8.66 -30.05
CA GLY A 63 -8.58 -7.59 -30.77
C GLY A 63 -9.54 -6.79 -29.89
N VAL A 64 -9.24 -6.65 -28.60
CA VAL A 64 -10.09 -5.95 -27.62
C VAL A 64 -9.36 -4.75 -27.02
N ASN A 65 -10.12 -3.81 -26.45
CA ASN A 65 -9.53 -2.64 -25.81
C ASN A 65 -8.79 -3.03 -24.52
N VAL A 66 -7.66 -2.36 -24.26
CA VAL A 66 -6.89 -2.46 -23.01
C VAL A 66 -7.75 -2.20 -21.77
N SER A 67 -8.76 -1.31 -21.88
CA SER A 67 -9.74 -1.07 -20.83
C SER A 67 -10.55 -2.33 -20.51
N THR A 68 -10.99 -3.05 -21.53
CA THR A 68 -11.71 -4.33 -21.40
C THR A 68 -10.84 -5.40 -20.74
N ILE A 69 -9.56 -5.51 -21.13
CA ILE A 69 -8.60 -6.41 -20.46
C ILE A 69 -8.49 -6.07 -18.96
N THR A 70 -8.39 -4.78 -18.65
CA THR A 70 -8.26 -4.29 -17.27
C THR A 70 -9.49 -4.64 -16.43
N GLU A 71 -10.69 -4.50 -16.99
CA GLU A 71 -11.93 -4.89 -16.31
C GLU A 71 -12.02 -6.40 -16.11
N VAL A 72 -11.66 -7.20 -17.12
CA VAL A 72 -11.61 -8.65 -17.01
C VAL A 72 -10.64 -9.06 -15.90
N PHE A 73 -9.44 -8.47 -15.84
CA PHE A 73 -8.47 -8.75 -14.78
C PHE A 73 -9.05 -8.45 -13.39
N LYS A 74 -9.75 -7.32 -13.23
CA LYS A 74 -10.44 -7.00 -11.97
C LYS A 74 -11.49 -8.06 -11.61
N ARG A 75 -12.25 -8.55 -12.60
CA ARG A 75 -13.25 -9.62 -12.40
C ARG A 75 -12.60 -10.94 -12.01
N LEU A 76 -11.56 -11.37 -12.73
CA LEU A 76 -10.83 -12.60 -12.44
C LEU A 76 -10.19 -12.58 -11.05
N VAL A 77 -9.58 -11.45 -10.66
CA VAL A 77 -9.04 -11.27 -9.29
C VAL A 77 -10.14 -11.34 -8.24
N LYS A 78 -11.27 -10.65 -8.48
CA LYS A 78 -12.40 -10.66 -7.54
C LYS A 78 -12.99 -12.07 -7.37
N LYS A 79 -12.99 -12.88 -8.43
CA LYS A 79 -13.47 -14.26 -8.41
C LYS A 79 -12.43 -15.26 -7.90
N GLY A 80 -11.16 -14.86 -7.78
CA GLY A 80 -10.05 -15.71 -7.32
C GLY A 80 -9.28 -16.44 -8.43
N TYR A 81 -9.60 -16.21 -9.71
CA TYR A 81 -8.95 -16.87 -10.87
C TYR A 81 -7.59 -16.31 -11.22
N LEU A 82 -7.26 -15.14 -10.68
CA LEU A 82 -6.00 -14.47 -10.99
C LEU A 82 -5.47 -13.80 -9.73
N VAL A 83 -4.19 -14.03 -9.44
CA VAL A 83 -3.46 -13.28 -8.42
C VAL A 83 -2.37 -12.48 -9.13
N MET A 84 -2.47 -11.16 -9.04
CA MET A 84 -1.48 -10.26 -9.63
C MET A 84 -0.49 -9.81 -8.55
N LYS A 85 0.81 -10.03 -8.78
CA LYS A 85 1.89 -9.51 -7.93
C LYS A 85 2.71 -8.50 -8.72
N HIS A 86 2.59 -7.23 -8.36
CA HIS A 86 3.37 -6.16 -8.96
C HIS A 86 4.83 -6.23 -8.49
N GLN A 87 5.77 -6.00 -9.39
CA GLN A 87 7.19 -5.88 -9.06
C GLN A 87 7.63 -4.43 -9.20
N PHE A 88 8.53 -3.98 -8.33
CA PHE A 88 8.99 -2.58 -8.31
C PHE A 88 9.78 -2.19 -9.57
N ASN A 89 10.60 -3.11 -10.11
CA ASN A 89 11.44 -2.90 -11.30
C ASN A 89 11.17 -3.94 -12.40
N GLY A 90 9.97 -4.53 -12.44
CA GLY A 90 9.71 -5.65 -13.32
C GLY A 90 8.26 -5.73 -13.77
N ALA A 91 8.00 -6.60 -14.74
CA ALA A 91 6.65 -6.88 -15.19
C ALA A 91 5.82 -7.50 -14.05
N THR A 92 4.50 -7.27 -14.10
CA THR A 92 3.58 -7.86 -13.12
C THR A 92 3.55 -9.36 -13.30
N LYS A 93 3.78 -10.11 -12.22
CA LYS A 93 3.68 -11.56 -12.21
C LYS A 93 2.23 -11.97 -12.01
N LEU A 94 1.72 -12.80 -12.92
CA LEU A 94 0.36 -13.31 -12.91
C LEU A 94 0.39 -14.77 -12.47
N PHE A 95 -0.27 -15.06 -11.35
CA PHE A 95 -0.44 -16.41 -10.83
C PHE A 95 -1.87 -16.84 -11.07
N LEU A 96 -2.06 -18.11 -11.43
CA LEU A 96 -3.37 -18.71 -11.65
C LEU A 96 -3.62 -19.66 -10.48
N PRO A 97 -4.34 -19.22 -9.43
CA PRO A 97 -4.72 -20.10 -8.34
C PRO A 97 -5.54 -21.23 -8.96
N LYS A 98 -5.05 -22.45 -8.87
CA LYS A 98 -5.84 -23.62 -9.25
C LYS A 98 -7.03 -23.64 -8.29
N PHE A 99 -8.23 -23.37 -8.78
CA PHE A 99 -9.43 -23.81 -8.07
C PHE A 99 -9.38 -25.32 -8.07
N GLU A 100 -9.48 -25.91 -6.89
CA GLU A 100 -9.48 -27.34 -6.67
C GLU A 100 -10.30 -28.05 -7.75
N ASN A 101 -9.58 -28.79 -8.61
CA ASN A 101 -9.98 -30.00 -9.33
C ASN A 101 -8.76 -30.57 -10.09
N GLU A 102 -7.58 -30.50 -9.48
CA GLU A 102 -6.58 -31.54 -9.68
C GLU A 102 -6.60 -32.34 -8.38
N THR A 103 -7.31 -33.46 -8.41
CA THR A 103 -7.16 -34.53 -7.44
C THR A 103 -5.70 -34.95 -7.44
N ASN A 104 -4.90 -34.37 -6.55
CA ASN A 104 -3.87 -35.14 -5.88
C ASN A 104 -4.57 -35.79 -4.66
N PRO A 105 -4.53 -37.13 -4.52
CA PRO A 105 -5.35 -37.87 -3.56
C PRO A 105 -4.89 -37.76 -2.09
N GLU A 106 -4.27 -36.65 -1.68
CA GLU A 106 -3.74 -36.51 -0.33
C GLU A 106 -4.02 -35.10 0.22
N ALA A 107 -5.17 -34.99 0.90
CA ALA A 107 -5.48 -34.07 2.01
C ALA A 107 -6.91 -33.54 1.90
N ASN A 108 -7.88 -34.40 2.20
CA ASN A 108 -9.17 -33.95 2.72
C ASN A 108 -8.95 -33.33 4.11
N HIS A 109 -9.40 -32.10 4.35
CA HIS A 109 -10.44 -31.86 5.35
C HIS A 109 -10.94 -30.39 5.36
N ASP A 110 -12.26 -30.30 5.50
CA ASP A 110 -13.04 -29.20 6.08
C ASP A 110 -13.47 -28.01 5.21
N ASN A 111 -14.50 -28.34 4.44
CA ASN A 111 -15.63 -27.50 4.05
C ASN A 111 -16.08 -26.48 5.11
N VAL A 112 -16.03 -25.18 4.78
CA VAL A 112 -16.93 -24.19 5.38
C VAL A 112 -17.47 -23.26 4.30
N LYS A 113 -18.73 -23.50 3.90
CA LYS A 113 -19.56 -22.57 3.11
C LYS A 113 -19.56 -21.19 3.78
N ARG A 114 -19.21 -20.13 3.04
CA ARG A 114 -19.38 -18.74 3.48
C ARG A 114 -20.50 -18.07 2.67
N GLU A 115 -21.66 -17.90 3.31
CA GLU A 115 -22.69 -16.97 2.84
C GLU A 115 -22.22 -15.52 3.01
N ILE A 116 -22.47 -14.70 1.99
CA ILE A 116 -22.10 -13.29 1.92
C ILE A 116 -23.27 -12.46 2.43
N GLN A 117 -23.13 -11.86 3.61
CA GLN A 117 -24.01 -10.76 4.05
C GLN A 117 -23.26 -9.42 3.95
N ARG A 118 -23.83 -8.49 3.16
CA ARG A 118 -23.43 -7.08 3.08
C ARG A 118 -23.90 -6.32 4.33
N PRO A 119 -23.08 -5.44 4.92
CA PRO A 119 -23.58 -4.38 5.78
C PRO A 119 -23.69 -3.04 5.05
N GLU A 120 -24.74 -2.32 5.43
CA GLU A 120 -25.19 -1.04 4.89
C GLU A 120 -24.30 0.15 5.26
N ILE A 121 -24.49 1.21 4.48
CA ILE A 121 -23.74 2.47 4.49
C ILE A 121 -24.30 3.40 5.57
N GLY A 122 -23.53 3.65 6.63
CA GLY A 122 -23.79 4.72 7.62
C GLY A 122 -22.90 5.94 7.38
N LYS A 123 -23.53 7.11 7.20
CA LYS A 123 -22.91 8.44 7.00
C LYS A 123 -22.11 8.95 8.23
N PRO A 124 -21.15 9.87 8.05
CA PRO A 124 -20.29 10.36 9.13
C PRO A 124 -20.94 11.52 9.91
N ASN A 125 -20.89 11.45 11.24
CA ASN A 125 -21.25 12.56 12.10
C ASN A 125 -20.06 13.51 12.33
N SER A 126 -20.40 14.78 12.20
CA SER A 126 -19.59 15.99 12.27
C SER A 126 -19.59 16.60 13.68
N SER A 127 -18.67 17.55 13.88
CA SER A 127 -18.56 18.53 14.98
C SER A 127 -17.93 17.99 16.28
N ARG A 128 -17.15 18.74 17.07
CA ARG A 128 -16.92 20.19 17.21
C ARG A 128 -15.70 20.34 18.15
N THR A 129 -14.83 21.33 17.96
CA THR A 129 -13.89 21.77 19.02
C THR A 129 -14.16 23.22 19.41
N PRO A 130 -14.04 23.59 20.70
CA PRO A 130 -14.54 24.87 21.21
C PRO A 130 -13.52 25.99 21.00
N ASN A 131 -14.06 27.14 20.62
CA ASN A 131 -13.36 28.41 20.48
C ASN A 131 -13.20 29.04 21.88
N SER A 132 -11.98 29.36 22.30
CA SER A 132 -11.72 30.19 23.48
C SER A 132 -10.66 31.22 23.13
N ASN A 133 -11.08 32.49 23.06
CA ASN A 133 -10.17 33.64 23.05
C ASN A 133 -10.74 34.68 24.02
N ASN A 134 -10.17 34.69 25.22
CA ASN A 134 -10.35 35.77 26.18
C ASN A 134 -9.56 37.01 25.70
N LYS A 135 -10.26 38.14 25.64
CA LYS A 135 -9.69 39.48 25.51
C LYS A 135 -9.36 40.01 26.90
N GLN A 136 -8.16 40.56 27.11
CA GLN A 136 -7.93 41.87 27.73
C GLN A 136 -6.44 42.19 27.93
N THR A 137 -6.04 43.41 27.57
CA THR A 137 -5.39 44.38 28.48
C THR A 137 -5.37 45.78 27.83
N ILE A 138 -5.13 46.79 28.66
CA ILE A 138 -5.58 48.19 28.64
C ILE A 138 -4.35 49.14 28.43
N TYR A 139 -4.55 50.22 27.63
CA TYR A 139 -3.94 51.59 27.54
C TYR A 139 -2.42 51.80 27.84
N THR A 140 -1.64 52.64 27.11
CA THR A 140 -1.74 54.12 26.95
C THR A 140 -0.93 54.69 25.74
N ARG A 141 -1.28 55.92 25.34
CA ARG A 141 -0.64 56.89 24.39
C ARG A 141 0.66 57.47 25.01
N ASP A 142 1.72 57.94 24.32
CA ASP A 142 1.83 59.09 23.41
C ASP A 142 3.25 59.25 22.76
N THR A 143 3.27 59.90 21.58
CA THR A 143 4.32 60.77 20.92
C THR A 143 5.63 60.22 20.27
N TYR A 144 5.91 60.73 19.06
CA TYR A 144 6.92 60.44 17.99
C TYR A 144 8.31 61.11 18.18
N PRO A 145 9.30 61.05 17.23
CA PRO A 145 9.57 60.11 16.11
C PRO A 145 11.04 59.58 16.07
N GLU A 146 11.31 58.37 15.56
CA GLU A 146 12.66 58.08 15.03
C GLU A 146 12.68 56.91 14.04
N THR A 147 12.91 57.25 12.77
CA THR A 147 12.62 56.41 11.59
C THR A 147 13.74 55.42 11.26
N ASN A 148 14.85 55.40 12.02
CA ASN A 148 15.99 54.51 11.76
C ASN A 148 16.17 53.35 12.77
N SER A 149 15.51 53.41 13.94
CA SER A 149 15.54 52.35 14.97
C SER A 149 14.58 51.18 14.68
N LYS A 150 13.43 51.47 14.07
CA LYS A 150 12.38 50.45 13.82
C LYS A 150 12.83 49.31 12.90
N LYS A 151 13.76 49.55 11.96
CA LYS A 151 14.24 48.51 11.04
C LYS A 151 15.16 47.50 11.72
N ILE A 152 16.05 47.96 12.61
CA ILE A 152 16.98 47.09 13.36
C ILE A 152 16.24 46.32 14.47
N VAL A 153 15.31 46.97 15.16
CA VAL A 153 14.46 46.33 16.18
C VAL A 153 13.49 45.30 15.54
N ALA A 154 12.96 45.59 14.35
CA ALA A 154 12.13 44.62 13.60
C ALA A 154 12.94 43.41 13.09
N ILE A 155 14.20 43.59 12.71
CA ILE A 155 15.11 42.49 12.32
C ILE A 155 15.40 41.60 13.53
N THR A 156 15.79 42.19 14.67
CA THR A 156 16.06 41.42 15.91
C THR A 156 14.80 40.74 16.48
N GLN A 157 13.61 41.33 16.35
CA GLN A 157 12.36 40.68 16.74
C GLN A 157 11.96 39.54 15.79
N LYS A 158 12.15 39.69 14.47
CA LYS A 158 11.91 38.60 13.49
C LYS A 158 12.87 37.43 13.70
N GLU A 159 14.13 37.69 13.99
CA GLU A 159 15.13 36.66 14.31
C GLU A 159 14.79 35.92 15.61
N LYS A 160 14.40 36.65 16.67
CA LYS A 160 13.92 36.05 17.92
C LYS A 160 12.64 35.21 17.73
N GLN A 161 11.68 35.68 16.92
CA GLN A 161 10.48 34.90 16.59
C GLN A 161 10.79 33.67 15.74
N ALA A 162 11.70 33.77 14.77
CA ALA A 162 12.15 32.64 13.96
C ALA A 162 12.89 31.60 14.81
N ALA A 163 13.76 32.03 15.73
CA ALA A 163 14.44 31.15 16.68
C ALA A 163 13.43 30.46 17.63
N LYS A 164 12.43 31.18 18.14
CA LYS A 164 11.36 30.59 18.95
C LYS A 164 10.55 29.55 18.17
N ARG A 165 10.20 29.82 16.92
CA ARG A 165 9.50 28.88 16.04
C ARG A 165 10.34 27.64 15.73
N LYS A 166 11.64 27.79 15.47
CA LYS A 166 12.55 26.66 15.27
C LYS A 166 12.61 25.75 16.50
N LYS A 167 12.76 26.33 17.69
CA LYS A 167 12.73 25.57 18.96
C LYS A 167 11.39 24.87 19.20
N LEU A 168 10.27 25.52 18.88
CA LEU A 168 8.95 24.91 19.00
C LEU A 168 8.78 23.73 18.05
N ASN A 169 9.15 23.89 16.77
CA ASN A 169 9.10 22.82 15.77
C ASN A 169 9.97 21.63 16.17
N GLU A 170 11.16 21.89 16.73
CA GLU A 170 12.05 20.84 17.23
C GLU A 170 11.41 20.05 18.37
N LEU A 171 10.78 20.75 19.32
CA LEU A 171 10.06 20.11 20.41
C LEU A 171 8.87 19.27 19.91
N GLU A 172 8.08 19.81 18.97
CA GLU A 172 6.95 19.09 18.36
C GLU A 172 7.41 17.85 17.59
N ILE A 173 8.49 17.95 16.81
CA ILE A 173 9.05 16.81 16.09
C ILE A 173 9.57 15.75 17.04
N ASN A 174 10.26 16.14 18.11
CA ASN A 174 10.80 15.18 19.07
C ASN A 174 9.66 14.48 19.82
N ALA A 175 8.62 15.21 20.22
CA ALA A 175 7.43 14.63 20.83
C ALA A 175 6.72 13.64 19.89
N LEU A 176 6.55 14.01 18.62
CA LEU A 176 5.93 13.12 17.62
C LEU A 176 6.81 11.90 17.35
N SER A 177 8.12 12.09 17.20
CA SER A 177 9.09 11.00 17.00
C SER A 177 9.04 10.00 18.15
N ASN A 178 9.08 10.49 19.39
CA ASN A 178 8.96 9.65 20.58
C ASN A 178 7.64 8.87 20.61
N SER A 179 6.52 9.48 20.21
CA SER A 179 5.23 8.76 20.13
C SER A 179 5.23 7.68 19.04
N LEU A 180 5.92 7.91 17.92
CA LEU A 180 6.02 6.92 16.84
C LEU A 180 6.84 5.70 17.28
N GLU A 181 7.94 5.92 18.03
CA GLU A 181 8.74 4.83 18.59
C GLU A 181 7.98 4.08 19.69
N THR A 182 7.53 4.80 20.71
CA THR A 182 7.02 4.19 21.96
C THR A 182 5.59 3.68 21.88
N LYS A 183 4.70 4.38 21.15
CA LYS A 183 3.27 4.02 21.09
C LYS A 183 2.91 3.28 19.81
N ALA A 184 3.63 3.53 18.73
CA ALA A 184 3.28 2.99 17.42
C ALA A 184 4.20 1.86 16.96
N GLY A 185 5.25 1.54 17.73
CA GLY A 185 6.12 0.40 17.48
C GLY A 185 7.10 0.59 16.33
N PHE A 186 7.30 1.81 15.83
CA PHE A 186 8.31 2.04 14.80
C PHE A 186 9.71 1.87 15.37
N SER A 187 10.59 1.23 14.59
CA SER A 187 12.02 1.23 14.92
C SER A 187 12.58 2.66 14.87
N LYS A 188 13.58 2.92 15.71
CA LYS A 188 14.30 4.21 15.75
C LYS A 188 14.84 4.61 14.37
N ARG A 189 15.29 3.62 13.58
CA ARG A 189 15.74 3.82 12.19
C ARG A 189 14.62 4.38 11.31
N THR A 190 13.43 3.80 11.39
CA THR A 190 12.24 4.23 10.63
C THR A 190 11.78 5.64 11.04
N VAL A 191 11.76 5.94 12.34
CA VAL A 191 11.38 7.28 12.83
C VAL A 191 12.36 8.35 12.37
N ASN A 192 13.67 8.10 12.48
CA ASN A 192 14.69 9.03 12.00
C ASN A 192 14.57 9.27 10.49
N MET A 193 14.26 8.23 9.71
CA MET A 193 14.02 8.38 8.28
C MET A 193 12.80 9.26 7.99
N LEU A 194 11.67 9.02 8.66
CA LEU A 194 10.48 9.85 8.50
C LEU A 194 10.75 11.32 8.86
N LYS A 195 11.51 11.57 9.94
CA LYS A 195 11.95 12.92 10.35
C LYS A 195 12.78 13.60 9.26
N ALA A 196 13.74 12.88 8.67
CA ALA A 196 14.57 13.39 7.57
C ALA A 196 13.74 13.72 6.32
N LEU A 197 12.85 12.82 5.90
CA LEU A 197 11.95 13.01 4.75
C LEU A 197 10.94 14.15 4.95
N SER A 198 10.68 14.51 6.21
CA SER A 198 9.80 15.62 6.57
C SER A 198 10.49 16.98 6.56
N PHE A 199 11.80 17.04 6.30
CA PHE A 199 12.60 18.28 6.32
C PHE A 199 12.45 19.09 7.61
N ASN A 200 12.36 18.40 8.75
CA ASN A 200 12.16 18.99 10.06
C ASN A 200 10.89 19.87 10.17
N ASP A 201 9.86 19.58 9.38
CA ASP A 201 8.50 20.13 9.51
C ASP A 201 7.58 19.15 10.25
N PRO A 202 7.08 19.50 11.46
CA PRO A 202 6.19 18.65 12.23
C PRO A 202 4.93 18.22 11.48
N LYS A 203 4.38 19.11 10.64
CA LYS A 203 3.16 18.82 9.87
C LYS A 203 3.40 17.76 8.81
N LYS A 204 4.54 17.84 8.12
CA LYS A 204 4.94 16.82 7.13
C LYS A 204 5.23 15.47 7.79
N LEU A 205 5.84 15.47 8.98
CA LEU A 205 6.06 14.24 9.75
C LEU A 205 4.73 13.59 10.13
N TYR A 206 3.77 14.39 10.61
CA TYR A 206 2.43 13.90 10.91
C TYR A 206 1.70 13.37 9.66
N GLN A 207 1.80 14.07 8.52
CA GLN A 207 1.20 13.63 7.27
C GLN A 207 1.80 12.31 6.75
N LEU A 208 3.13 12.20 6.70
CA LEU A 208 3.82 10.99 6.23
C LEU A 208 3.56 9.80 7.15
N SER A 209 3.71 9.96 8.46
CA SER A 209 3.38 8.90 9.42
C SER A 209 1.90 8.52 9.37
N GLY A 210 1.00 9.51 9.24
CA GLY A 210 -0.42 9.30 9.04
C GLY A 210 -0.74 8.49 7.77
N MET A 211 -0.04 8.73 6.66
CA MET A 211 -0.17 7.93 5.44
C MET A 211 0.23 6.46 5.66
N VAL A 212 1.31 6.22 6.41
CA VAL A 212 1.75 4.87 6.78
C VAL A 212 0.65 4.13 7.55
N PHE A 213 0.09 4.75 8.60
CA PHE A 213 -0.99 4.11 9.37
C PHE A 213 -2.26 3.91 8.56
N LYS A 214 -2.65 4.88 7.72
CA LYS A 214 -3.81 4.75 6.86
C LYS A 214 -3.64 3.59 5.88
N ALA A 215 -2.47 3.46 5.26
CA ALA A 215 -2.16 2.35 4.35
C ALA A 215 -2.21 0.99 5.08
N LYS A 216 -1.55 0.87 6.25
CA LYS A 216 -1.62 -0.31 7.10
C LYS A 216 -3.07 -0.67 7.46
N ASN A 217 -3.88 0.31 7.84
CA ASN A 217 -5.28 0.10 8.19
C ASN A 217 -6.14 -0.36 7.01
N VAL A 218 -5.86 0.12 5.79
CA VAL A 218 -6.51 -0.39 4.58
C VAL A 218 -6.20 -1.87 4.41
N VAL A 219 -4.94 -2.27 4.53
CA VAL A 219 -4.54 -3.67 4.40
C VAL A 219 -5.10 -4.52 5.54
N LYS A 220 -5.12 -4.02 6.78
CA LYS A 220 -5.76 -4.69 7.93
C LYS A 220 -7.22 -5.02 7.66
N LYS A 221 -7.96 -4.09 7.03
CA LYS A 221 -9.37 -4.32 6.64
C LYS A 221 -9.50 -5.35 5.53
N GLN A 222 -8.61 -5.31 4.52
CA GLN A 222 -8.58 -6.26 3.41
C GLN A 222 -8.24 -7.68 3.88
N ALA A 223 -7.31 -7.81 4.82
CA ALA A 223 -6.79 -9.08 5.31
C ALA A 223 -7.54 -9.60 6.56
N ARG A 224 -8.71 -9.05 6.92
CA ARG A 224 -9.43 -9.38 8.16
C ARG A 224 -9.65 -10.88 8.39
N ASN A 225 -9.84 -11.64 7.30
CA ASN A 225 -10.11 -13.07 7.34
C ASN A 225 -8.85 -13.93 7.06
N VAL A 226 -7.69 -13.31 6.93
CA VAL A 226 -6.41 -14.00 6.72
C VAL A 226 -5.80 -14.30 8.08
N ARG A 227 -5.51 -15.58 8.33
CA ARG A 227 -4.87 -16.05 9.57
C ARG A 227 -3.54 -15.33 9.77
N ASN A 228 -3.26 -14.92 10.99
CA ASN A 228 -2.02 -14.21 11.39
C ASN A 228 -1.80 -12.85 10.72
N SER A 229 -2.75 -12.32 9.94
CA SER A 229 -2.62 -11.00 9.30
C SER A 229 -2.39 -9.84 10.28
N GLN A 230 -2.92 -9.94 11.49
CA GLN A 230 -2.66 -8.95 12.54
C GLN A 230 -1.21 -8.99 13.02
N LEU A 231 -0.63 -10.19 13.18
CA LEU A 231 0.78 -10.36 13.53
C LEU A 231 1.69 -9.88 12.40
N ALA A 232 1.35 -10.22 11.16
CA ALA A 232 2.06 -9.75 9.97
C ALA A 232 2.08 -8.22 9.84
N LEU A 233 1.05 -7.54 10.35
CA LEU A 233 0.97 -6.08 10.35
C LEU A 233 1.53 -5.43 11.62
N SER A 234 1.90 -6.17 12.66
CA SER A 234 2.53 -5.61 13.87
C SER A 234 3.95 -5.16 13.55
N PHE A 235 4.28 -3.93 13.93
CA PHE A 235 5.61 -3.36 13.67
C PHE A 235 6.68 -3.97 14.58
N GLU A 236 6.24 -4.41 15.75
CA GLU A 236 7.05 -5.00 16.80
C GLU A 236 7.39 -6.47 16.51
N ASN A 237 6.48 -7.20 15.88
CA ASN A 237 6.59 -8.65 15.72
C ASN A 237 7.10 -9.09 14.34
N ASN A 238 6.90 -8.28 13.30
CA ASN A 238 7.34 -8.63 11.96
C ASN A 238 8.67 -7.94 11.62
N ASN A 239 9.74 -8.74 11.60
CA ASN A 239 11.10 -8.33 11.28
C ASN A 239 11.25 -7.65 9.90
N ARG A 240 10.31 -7.87 8.96
CA ARG A 240 10.28 -7.13 7.69
C ARG A 240 10.29 -5.61 7.87
N TYR A 241 9.75 -5.11 8.98
CA TYR A 241 9.69 -3.68 9.23
C TYR A 241 11.00 -3.07 9.72
N GLU A 242 12.06 -3.86 9.96
CA GLU A 242 13.40 -3.32 10.26
C GLU A 242 13.98 -2.51 9.10
N ASP A 243 13.72 -2.95 7.86
CA ASP A 243 14.17 -2.28 6.63
C ASP A 243 13.14 -1.29 6.06
N MET A 244 12.03 -1.08 6.77
CA MET A 244 10.98 -0.14 6.37
C MET A 244 11.54 1.28 6.10
N ALA A 245 12.57 1.69 6.83
CA ALA A 245 13.26 2.96 6.59
C ALA A 245 13.77 3.09 5.14
N VAL A 246 14.38 2.03 4.60
CA VAL A 246 14.93 2.03 3.23
C VAL A 246 13.81 2.10 2.20
N ASP A 247 12.74 1.33 2.41
CA ASP A 247 11.58 1.35 1.52
C ASP A 247 10.85 2.69 1.55
N LEU A 248 10.69 3.31 2.72
CA LEU A 248 10.11 4.65 2.87
C LEU A 248 10.93 5.69 2.11
N GLN A 249 12.25 5.68 2.28
CA GLN A 249 13.15 6.57 1.55
C GLN A 249 12.98 6.40 0.04
N ARG A 250 13.01 5.16 -0.45
CA ARG A 250 12.86 4.84 -1.87
C ARG A 250 11.52 5.34 -2.40
N ILE A 251 10.42 5.03 -1.73
CA ILE A 251 9.06 5.40 -2.14
C ILE A 251 8.94 6.93 -2.23
N VAL A 252 9.31 7.64 -1.16
CA VAL A 252 9.15 9.10 -1.11
C VAL A 252 10.06 9.79 -2.12
N MET A 253 11.34 9.41 -2.20
CA MET A 253 12.27 10.03 -3.17
C MET A 253 11.84 9.77 -4.62
N THR A 254 11.34 8.56 -4.92
CA THR A 254 10.83 8.23 -6.25
C THR A 254 9.59 9.06 -6.59
N ALA A 255 8.71 9.27 -5.62
CA ALA A 255 7.52 10.10 -5.79
C ALA A 255 7.91 11.57 -6.01
N SER A 256 8.78 12.12 -5.16
CA SER A 256 9.21 13.52 -5.21
C SER A 256 10.02 13.87 -6.46
N ARG A 257 10.80 12.94 -7.01
CA ARG A 257 11.57 13.16 -8.25
C ARG A 257 10.74 12.99 -9.53
N SER A 258 9.57 12.39 -9.43
CA SER A 258 8.73 12.16 -10.58
C SER A 258 7.93 13.41 -10.96
N LYS A 259 7.71 13.66 -12.26
CA LYS A 259 6.85 14.75 -12.77
C LYS A 259 5.35 14.46 -12.55
N ARG A 260 4.98 13.71 -11.52
CA ARG A 260 3.61 13.26 -11.26
C ARG A 260 2.81 14.39 -10.63
N SER A 261 1.57 14.56 -11.08
CA SER A 261 0.62 15.51 -10.49
C SER A 261 0.17 15.09 -9.09
N ASN A 262 0.06 13.78 -8.83
CA ASN A 262 -0.39 13.24 -7.55
C ASN A 262 0.72 12.44 -6.82
N VAL A 263 1.64 13.16 -6.20
CA VAL A 263 2.76 12.58 -5.42
C VAL A 263 2.24 11.82 -4.20
N GLU A 264 1.30 12.39 -3.45
CA GLU A 264 0.74 11.77 -2.23
C GLU A 264 0.00 10.46 -2.53
N GLY A 265 -0.82 10.44 -3.59
CA GLY A 265 -1.51 9.24 -4.04
C GLY A 265 -0.54 8.13 -4.41
N TYR A 266 0.57 8.45 -5.07
CA TYR A 266 1.61 7.48 -5.39
C TYR A 266 2.27 6.91 -4.12
N ILE A 267 2.65 7.76 -3.17
CA ILE A 267 3.22 7.33 -1.89
C ILE A 267 2.25 6.41 -1.18
N PHE A 268 0.98 6.82 -1.07
CA PHE A 268 -0.06 6.05 -0.40
C PHE A 268 -0.28 4.67 -1.05
N SER A 269 -0.42 4.61 -2.37
CA SER A 269 -0.57 3.33 -3.09
C SER A 269 0.66 2.43 -2.92
N SER A 270 1.86 3.02 -2.94
CA SER A 270 3.10 2.26 -2.72
C SER A 270 3.17 1.68 -1.31
N LEU A 271 2.72 2.43 -0.30
CA LEU A 271 2.64 1.95 1.09
C LEU A 271 1.59 0.85 1.26
N VAL A 272 0.42 0.95 0.61
CA VAL A 272 -0.59 -0.11 0.62
C VAL A 272 0.00 -1.40 0.05
N ASN A 273 0.69 -1.32 -1.09
CA ASN A 273 1.35 -2.47 -1.70
C ASN A 273 2.42 -3.07 -0.75
N TYR A 274 3.24 -2.23 -0.13
CA TYR A 274 4.25 -2.66 0.84
C TYR A 274 3.64 -3.50 1.98
N PHE A 275 2.54 -3.03 2.58
CA PHE A 275 1.85 -3.76 3.64
C PHE A 275 1.14 -5.03 3.15
N GLN A 276 0.60 -5.02 1.93
CA GLN A 276 0.03 -6.23 1.32
C GLN A 276 1.10 -7.30 1.12
N GLU A 277 2.29 -6.92 0.64
CA GLU A 277 3.42 -7.83 0.56
C GLU A 277 3.84 -8.35 1.92
N ALA A 278 3.87 -7.50 2.95
CA ALA A 278 4.20 -7.91 4.31
C ALA A 278 3.25 -9.00 4.84
N VAL A 279 1.94 -8.83 4.63
CA VAL A 279 0.94 -9.86 4.98
C VAL A 279 1.14 -11.13 4.17
N ASN A 280 1.31 -11.02 2.85
CA ASN A 280 1.48 -12.18 2.00
C ASN A 280 2.71 -13.01 2.40
N ASP A 281 3.87 -12.35 2.58
CA ASP A 281 5.12 -13.05 2.87
C ASP A 281 5.04 -13.72 4.25
N TYR A 282 4.55 -13.02 5.27
CA TYR A 282 4.43 -13.57 6.63
C TYR A 282 3.47 -14.77 6.68
N CYS A 283 2.28 -14.63 6.08
CA CYS A 283 1.26 -15.69 6.11
C CYS A 283 1.60 -16.89 5.21
N CYS A 284 2.45 -16.72 4.19
CA CYS A 284 2.96 -17.84 3.38
C CYS A 284 4.03 -18.65 4.11
N HIS A 285 4.85 -18.03 4.96
CA HIS A 285 5.91 -18.73 5.71
C HIS A 285 5.38 -19.52 6.92
N ASP A 286 4.25 -19.11 7.51
CA ASP A 286 3.58 -19.87 8.60
C ASP A 286 3.09 -21.26 8.16
N VAL A 287 2.95 -21.53 6.85
CA VAL A 287 2.59 -22.87 6.34
C VAL A 287 3.79 -23.83 6.39
N GLN A 288 5.02 -23.32 6.36
CA GLN A 288 6.24 -24.15 6.37
C GLN A 288 6.69 -24.56 7.79
N SER A 289 6.30 -23.81 8.83
CA SER A 289 6.70 -24.12 10.22
C SER A 289 5.86 -25.21 10.90
N VAL A 290 4.77 -25.68 10.26
CA VAL A 290 3.86 -26.69 10.83
C VAL A 290 4.12 -28.09 10.25
N ILE A 291 5.08 -28.21 9.32
CA ILE A 291 5.51 -29.48 8.72
C ILE A 291 6.96 -29.80 9.14
N GLY A 292 7.28 -29.54 10.42
CA GLY A 292 8.51 -29.97 11.07
C GLY A 292 8.26 -31.18 11.95
#